data_AF-A0AAV6KFS5-F1
#
_entry.id   AF-A0AAV6KFS5-F1
#
_cell.length_a   1.000
_cell.length_b   1.000
_cell.length_c   1.000
_cell.angle_alpha   90.00
_cell.angle_beta   90.00
_cell.angle_gamma   90.00
#
_symmetry.space_group_name_H-M   'P 1'
#
loop_
_entity.id
_entity.type
_entity.pdbx_description
1 polymer ?
#
loop_
_entity_poly.entity_id
_entity_poly.type
_entity_poly.pdbx_seq_one_letter_code
_entity_poly.pdbx_strand_id
1 'polypeptide(L)'
;MSAIARSRLLSLITKNNRRRYSDFTSNPHKEPFTSSSSANDYDRPPPPPDSSIPPPDSPEKKSWSFLKYTLVAALTGGVATAGYASYAYTLDEIDEKTKALRAPAKNTLGDDASGSDKFQALLYSAAMTVPAKLVELYLDLRRLTEEHVRGFTEPTSDKLLPDLHPMEQHVFTLVLDLNETLIYSDWKYVDPVVERLDPKHCVRFRLNRSATRYQDGKHFRDLSKLNRDPAKILYVSGHALESTLQPENSVPIKPWKLEEDDTELLDLLPFLEYVARHRPADIRPVLASYQGHDIAKEFIERSKDHQRKKNVKFANARAEAARSFLETLSSRGEICSEFFEISASLKEQRVL
;
A
#
# COMPACT_ATOMS: atom_id res chain seq x y z
N MET A 1 33.69 31.22 8.58
CA MET A 1 33.92 31.88 9.89
C MET A 1 32.60 32.52 10.27
N SER A 2 31.86 32.26 11.34
CA SER A 2 31.98 31.55 12.62
C SER A 2 30.54 31.07 12.93
N ALA A 3 30.21 29.80 13.13
CA ALA A 3 30.39 28.96 14.32
C ALA A 3 29.90 29.56 15.64
N ILE A 4 29.03 28.77 16.32
CA ILE A 4 28.66 28.77 17.74
C ILE A 4 27.54 29.73 18.17
N ALA A 5 26.32 29.19 18.25
CA ALA A 5 25.52 29.11 19.49
C ALA A 5 24.06 28.75 19.17
N ARG A 6 23.60 27.56 19.61
CA ARG A 6 22.23 27.23 20.07
C ARG A 6 22.02 25.70 20.08
N SER A 7 22.84 25.04 20.89
CA SER A 7 22.56 23.70 21.41
C SER A 7 22.43 23.87 22.91
N ARG A 8 21.19 23.92 23.46
CA ARG A 8 20.81 23.62 24.87
C ARG A 8 19.28 23.61 25.05
N LEU A 9 18.52 22.85 24.25
CA LEU A 9 17.11 22.57 24.57
C LEU A 9 16.60 21.18 24.21
N LEU A 10 17.47 20.24 23.80
CA LEU A 10 17.09 18.89 23.37
C LEU A 10 17.62 17.75 24.26
N SER A 11 17.86 17.99 25.56
CA SER A 11 18.37 16.94 26.46
C SER A 11 17.41 16.47 27.56
N LEU A 12 16.14 16.90 27.57
CA LEU A 12 15.20 16.57 28.65
C LEU A 12 14.06 15.60 28.27
N ILE A 13 13.94 15.17 27.01
CA ILE A 13 12.84 14.30 26.57
C ILE A 13 13.28 12.86 26.23
N THR A 14 14.59 12.57 26.15
CA THR A 14 15.10 11.26 25.70
C THR A 14 15.55 10.29 26.79
N LYS A 15 15.30 10.55 28.08
CA LYS A 15 15.85 9.71 29.18
C LYS A 15 14.87 8.78 29.90
N ASN A 16 13.59 8.72 29.52
CA ASN A 16 12.59 7.94 30.27
C ASN A 16 11.93 6.75 29.55
N ASN A 17 12.43 6.33 28.37
CA ASN A 17 11.82 5.24 27.61
C ASN A 17 12.66 3.94 27.51
N ARG A 18 13.59 3.73 28.44
CA ARG A 18 14.27 2.45 28.61
C ARG A 18 13.94 1.88 29.98
N ARG A 19 12.91 1.03 30.02
CA ARG A 19 12.71 -0.13 30.92
C ARG A 19 11.21 -0.39 31.04
N ARG A 20 10.71 -1.35 30.25
CA ARG A 20 9.62 -2.29 30.58
C ARG A 20 9.29 -3.10 29.32
N TYR A 21 10.14 -4.09 29.06
CA TYR A 21 9.73 -5.32 28.39
C TYR A 21 10.04 -6.43 29.40
N SER A 22 9.03 -7.20 29.78
CA SER A 22 9.21 -8.46 30.49
C SER A 22 8.30 -9.49 29.83
N ASP A 23 8.92 -10.62 29.53
CA ASP A 23 8.45 -11.72 28.72
C ASP A 23 7.20 -12.42 29.27
N PHE A 24 6.34 -12.86 28.36
CA PHE A 24 5.34 -13.89 28.64
C PHE A 24 5.92 -15.24 28.20
N THR A 25 6.24 -16.10 29.16
CA THR A 25 6.52 -17.52 28.91
C THR A 25 5.81 -18.39 29.96
N SER A 26 5.11 -19.40 29.45
CA SER A 26 4.34 -20.44 30.14
C SER A 26 5.20 -21.47 30.90
N ASN A 27 4.77 -21.93 32.08
CA ASN A 27 4.48 -23.35 32.39
C ASN A 27 4.05 -23.62 33.87
N PRO A 28 3.45 -24.81 34.17
CA PRO A 28 2.51 -25.00 35.29
C PRO A 28 2.98 -25.91 36.46
N HIS A 29 2.17 -25.89 37.55
CA HIS A 29 1.97 -26.85 38.67
C HIS A 29 3.14 -27.41 39.53
N LYS A 30 3.03 -27.24 40.87
CA LYS A 30 2.98 -28.30 41.91
C LYS A 30 2.88 -27.72 43.35
N GLU A 31 1.85 -28.16 44.07
CA GLU A 31 1.66 -28.11 45.54
C GLU A 31 2.63 -29.09 46.28
N PRO A 32 2.70 -29.25 47.65
CA PRO A 32 1.65 -28.98 48.66
C PRO A 32 2.01 -28.73 50.18
N PHE A 33 0.94 -28.54 50.99
CA PHE A 33 0.70 -28.78 52.46
C PHE A 33 1.55 -28.04 53.52
N THR A 34 1.01 -27.42 54.59
CA THR A 34 0.17 -27.95 55.70
C THR A 34 -0.68 -26.85 56.39
N SER A 35 -2.00 -27.04 56.59
CA SER A 35 -2.74 -27.38 57.85
C SER A 35 -2.73 -26.27 58.93
N SER A 36 -3.84 -25.78 59.51
CA SER A 36 -5.08 -26.47 59.95
C SER A 36 -6.23 -25.52 60.36
N SER A 37 -7.49 -25.94 60.08
CA SER A 37 -8.72 -25.90 60.93
C SER A 37 -9.23 -24.55 61.51
N SER A 38 -10.49 -24.13 61.43
CA SER A 38 -11.79 -24.85 61.44
C SER A 38 -12.92 -23.97 60.89
N ALA A 39 -13.93 -24.59 60.29
CA ALA A 39 -15.22 -23.98 59.93
C ALA A 39 -16.15 -23.87 61.15
N ASN A 40 -16.96 -22.81 61.23
CA ASN A 40 -18.42 -22.93 61.13
C ASN A 40 -19.16 -21.58 61.30
N ASP A 41 -20.23 -21.53 60.53
CA ASP A 41 -21.53 -20.90 60.76
C ASP A 41 -21.79 -19.41 60.48
N TYR A 42 -22.73 -19.29 59.53
CA TYR A 42 -23.58 -18.17 59.21
C TYR A 42 -24.69 -18.06 60.26
N ASP A 43 -24.79 -16.95 60.99
CA ASP A 43 -26.06 -16.26 61.29
C ASP A 43 -25.85 -15.02 62.17
N ARG A 44 -25.93 -13.80 61.59
CA ARG A 44 -26.44 -12.60 62.30
C ARG A 44 -26.72 -11.40 61.36
N PRO A 45 -27.86 -10.69 61.51
CA PRO A 45 -28.19 -9.50 60.72
C PRO A 45 -27.48 -8.20 61.21
N PRO A 46 -27.41 -7.13 60.39
CA PRO A 46 -26.55 -5.97 60.64
C PRO A 46 -27.17 -4.93 61.61
N PRO A 47 -26.35 -4.15 62.35
CA PRO A 47 -26.81 -3.01 63.14
C PRO A 47 -27.04 -1.71 62.30
N PRO A 48 -27.85 -0.75 62.79
CA PRO A 48 -28.35 0.42 62.04
C PRO A 48 -27.33 1.58 61.93
N PRO A 49 -27.59 2.60 61.07
CA PRO A 49 -26.62 3.65 60.77
C PRO A 49 -26.61 4.77 61.83
N ASP A 50 -25.41 5.18 62.26
CA ASP A 50 -25.22 6.36 63.10
C ASP A 50 -25.33 7.66 62.27
N SER A 51 -26.29 8.49 62.66
CA SER A 51 -26.45 9.87 62.24
C SER A 51 -25.39 10.77 62.89
N SER A 52 -24.54 11.39 62.07
CA SER A 52 -23.74 12.56 62.51
C SER A 52 -23.95 13.74 61.55
N ILE A 53 -24.36 14.86 62.13
CA ILE A 53 -24.59 16.17 61.49
C ILE A 53 -23.22 16.82 61.24
N PRO A 54 -22.94 17.43 60.07
CA PRO A 54 -21.69 18.17 59.84
C PRO A 54 -21.77 19.61 60.40
N PRO A 55 -20.67 20.19 60.93
CA PRO A 55 -20.61 21.58 61.38
C PRO A 55 -20.45 22.58 60.20
N PRO A 56 -20.75 23.87 60.40
CA PRO A 56 -21.08 24.81 59.32
C PRO A 56 -19.88 25.34 58.53
N ASP A 57 -20.14 25.58 57.24
CA ASP A 57 -19.23 26.10 56.22
C ASP A 57 -18.60 27.47 56.57
N SER A 58 -17.31 27.62 56.26
CA SER A 58 -16.63 28.92 56.12
C SER A 58 -16.51 29.31 54.62
N PRO A 59 -16.73 30.59 54.23
CA PRO A 59 -17.06 30.94 52.85
C PRO A 59 -15.86 31.34 51.97
N GLU A 60 -14.65 30.81 52.16
CA GLU A 60 -13.45 31.33 51.45
C GLU A 60 -12.77 30.39 50.44
N LYS A 61 -13.30 29.17 50.20
CA LYS A 61 -12.66 28.22 49.25
C LYS A 61 -13.39 28.00 47.92
N LYS A 62 -14.54 28.65 47.69
CA LYS A 62 -15.37 28.43 46.48
C LYS A 62 -14.88 29.15 45.22
N SER A 63 -14.26 30.33 45.32
CA SER A 63 -13.86 31.10 44.12
C SER A 63 -12.74 30.42 43.31
N TRP A 64 -11.76 29.82 43.99
CA TRP A 64 -10.65 29.14 43.33
C TRP A 64 -11.07 27.83 42.66
N SER A 65 -12.08 27.13 43.20
CA SER A 65 -12.59 25.91 42.58
C SER A 65 -13.33 26.23 41.28
N PHE A 66 -14.16 27.27 41.23
CA PHE A 66 -14.81 27.69 39.97
C PHE A 66 -13.82 28.08 38.88
N LEU A 67 -12.75 28.81 39.21
CA LEU A 67 -11.71 29.17 38.23
C LEU A 67 -11.01 27.92 37.68
N LYS A 68 -10.71 26.93 38.54
CA LYS A 68 -10.14 25.64 38.14
C LYS A 68 -11.05 24.87 37.19
N TYR A 69 -12.34 24.74 37.51
CA TYR A 69 -13.29 24.01 36.66
C TYR A 69 -13.51 24.72 35.32
N THR A 70 -13.51 26.05 35.30
CA THR A 70 -13.64 26.83 34.05
C THR A 70 -12.44 26.64 33.14
N LEU A 71 -11.22 26.64 33.71
CA LEU A 71 -9.99 26.38 32.94
C LEU A 71 -9.99 24.95 32.36
N VAL A 72 -10.40 23.96 33.15
CA VAL A 72 -10.50 22.56 32.70
C VAL A 72 -11.54 22.44 31.58
N ALA A 73 -12.73 23.05 31.74
CA ALA A 73 -13.77 23.01 30.71
C ALA A 73 -13.33 23.70 29.41
N ALA A 74 -12.63 24.83 29.49
CA ALA A 74 -12.09 25.52 28.33
C ALA A 74 -11.03 24.67 27.58
N LEU A 75 -10.14 24.01 28.33
CA LEU A 75 -9.14 23.11 27.74
C LEU A 75 -9.80 21.88 27.09
N THR A 76 -10.75 21.23 27.77
CA THR A 76 -11.46 20.06 27.22
C THR A 76 -12.29 20.43 26.00
N GLY A 77 -13.01 21.56 26.04
CA GLY A 77 -13.76 22.09 24.91
C GLY A 77 -12.85 22.39 23.72
N GLY A 78 -11.72 23.07 23.97
CA GLY A 78 -10.73 23.38 22.94
C GLY A 78 -10.16 22.12 22.26
N VAL A 79 -9.80 21.10 23.04
CA VAL A 79 -9.32 19.82 22.50
C VAL A 79 -10.39 19.10 21.68
N ALA A 80 -11.63 19.07 22.17
CA ALA A 80 -12.74 18.44 21.44
C ALA A 80 -13.05 19.17 20.13
N THR A 81 -13.10 20.50 20.13
CA THR A 81 -13.33 21.30 18.93
C THR A 81 -12.19 21.14 17.93
N ALA A 82 -10.93 21.16 18.37
CA ALA A 82 -9.78 20.92 17.51
C ALA A 82 -9.79 19.50 16.92
N GLY A 83 -10.13 18.49 17.74
CA GLY A 83 -10.26 17.11 17.29
C GLY A 83 -11.38 16.92 16.25
N TYR A 84 -12.54 17.54 16.48
CA TYR A 84 -13.64 17.51 15.51
C TYR A 84 -13.28 18.25 14.21
N ALA A 85 -12.68 19.42 14.30
CA ALA A 85 -12.24 20.17 13.12
C ALA A 85 -11.17 19.40 12.33
N SER A 86 -10.25 18.72 13.01
CA SER A 86 -9.27 17.82 12.39
C SER A 86 -9.91 16.66 11.64
N TYR A 87 -11.02 16.13 12.14
CA TYR A 87 -11.74 15.01 11.53
C TYR A 87 -12.66 15.45 10.38
N ALA A 88 -13.36 16.58 10.54
CA ALA A 88 -14.44 16.99 9.63
C ALA A 88 -13.96 17.81 8.43
N TYR A 89 -12.77 18.43 8.48
CA TYR A 89 -12.31 19.39 7.46
C TYR A 89 -10.85 19.16 7.05
N THR A 90 -10.54 19.44 5.78
CA THR A 90 -9.16 19.40 5.24
C THR A 90 -8.35 20.62 5.69
N LEU A 91 -7.02 20.54 5.66
CA LEU A 91 -6.15 21.65 6.06
C LEU A 91 -6.45 22.94 5.27
N ASP A 92 -6.59 22.82 3.95
CA ASP A 92 -6.85 23.95 3.07
C ASP A 92 -8.20 24.61 3.38
N GLU A 93 -9.23 23.80 3.68
CA GLU A 93 -10.55 24.30 4.03
C GLU A 93 -10.56 25.05 5.38
N ILE A 94 -9.80 24.58 6.37
CA ILE A 94 -9.67 25.29 7.66
C ILE A 94 -8.81 26.55 7.50
N ASP A 95 -7.71 26.49 6.73
CA ASP A 95 -6.88 27.67 6.49
C ASP A 95 -7.70 28.77 5.80
N GLU A 96 -8.50 28.42 4.80
CA GLU A 96 -9.41 29.35 4.12
C GLU A 96 -10.46 29.92 5.07
N LYS A 97 -11.17 29.06 5.82
CA LYS A 97 -12.23 29.49 6.75
C LYS A 97 -11.70 30.36 7.89
N THR A 98 -10.44 30.18 8.29
CA THR A 98 -9.83 30.93 9.40
C THR A 98 -9.01 32.14 8.96
N LYS A 99 -8.78 32.31 7.65
CA LYS A 99 -8.00 33.40 7.07
C LYS A 99 -8.48 34.79 7.49
N ALA A 100 -9.80 34.98 7.58
CA ALA A 100 -10.41 36.25 7.98
C ALA A 100 -10.14 36.62 9.45
N LEU A 101 -10.06 35.61 10.33
CA LEU A 101 -9.75 35.81 11.77
C LEU A 101 -8.28 36.18 12.00
N ARG A 102 -7.43 35.83 11.04
CA ARG A 102 -5.98 36.02 11.07
C ARG A 102 -5.53 37.32 10.40
N ALA A 103 -6.43 37.99 9.67
CA ALA A 103 -6.14 39.26 9.05
C ALA A 103 -5.85 40.30 10.14
N PRO A 104 -4.71 41.02 10.08
CA PRO A 104 -4.37 41.98 11.12
C PRO A 104 -5.41 43.10 11.15
N ALA A 105 -6.04 43.30 12.32
CA ALA A 105 -6.94 44.43 12.54
C ALA A 105 -6.13 45.73 12.42
N LYS A 106 -6.35 46.48 11.34
CA LYS A 106 -5.70 47.77 11.08
C LYS A 106 -6.35 48.85 11.95
N ASN A 107 -5.99 48.89 13.23
CA ASN A 107 -6.45 49.95 14.13
C ASN A 107 -5.34 50.99 14.31
N THR A 108 -5.37 52.04 13.48
CA THR A 108 -4.65 53.29 13.75
C THR A 108 -5.45 54.07 14.79
N LEU A 109 -5.04 54.02 16.06
CA LEU A 109 -5.61 54.84 17.12
C LEU A 109 -4.93 56.21 17.13
N GLY A 110 -5.72 57.29 17.06
CA GLY A 110 -5.25 58.66 17.27
C GLY A 110 -4.96 58.94 18.74
N ASP A 111 -3.94 59.75 19.02
CA ASP A 111 -3.28 59.90 20.33
C ASP A 111 -4.14 60.51 21.47
N ASP A 112 -5.36 60.98 21.19
CA ASP A 112 -6.19 61.76 22.14
C ASP A 112 -7.24 60.94 22.94
N ALA A 113 -7.16 59.60 22.96
CA ALA A 113 -8.17 58.75 23.61
C ALA A 113 -8.04 58.68 25.16
N SER A 114 -9.20 58.67 25.85
CA SER A 114 -9.34 58.46 27.30
C SER A 114 -8.67 57.16 27.76
N GLY A 115 -8.16 57.12 28.99
CA GLY A 115 -7.52 55.92 29.57
C GLY A 115 -8.45 54.68 29.58
N SER A 116 -9.76 54.88 29.68
CA SER A 116 -10.77 53.81 29.55
C SER A 116 -10.81 53.23 28.14
N ASP A 117 -10.76 54.09 27.12
CA ASP A 117 -10.88 53.71 25.72
C ASP A 117 -9.61 52.99 25.25
N LYS A 118 -8.45 53.42 25.78
CA LYS A 118 -7.17 52.71 25.62
C LYS A 118 -7.22 51.31 26.24
N PHE A 119 -7.79 51.16 27.44
CA PHE A 119 -7.95 49.85 28.07
C PHE A 119 -8.93 48.95 27.31
N GLN A 120 -10.05 49.51 26.82
CA GLN A 120 -11.02 48.78 26.01
C GLN A 120 -10.44 48.37 24.64
N ALA A 121 -9.63 49.23 24.01
CA ALA A 121 -8.92 48.90 22.78
C ALA A 121 -7.84 47.83 23.00
N LEU A 122 -7.15 47.85 24.14
CA LEU A 122 -6.20 46.80 24.54
C LEU A 122 -6.91 45.47 24.78
N LEU A 123 -8.06 45.48 25.48
CA LEU A 123 -8.90 44.28 25.67
C LEU A 123 -9.41 43.73 24.34
N TYR A 124 -9.93 44.60 23.45
CA TYR A 124 -10.43 44.20 22.14
C TYR A 124 -9.32 43.63 21.24
N SER A 125 -8.16 44.29 21.20
CA SER A 125 -7.02 43.81 20.43
C SER A 125 -6.47 42.48 20.98
N ALA A 126 -6.39 42.31 22.30
CA ALA A 126 -6.05 41.03 22.92
C ALA A 126 -7.11 39.95 22.62
N ALA A 127 -8.39 40.30 22.69
CA ALA A 127 -9.51 39.40 22.40
C ALA A 127 -9.53 38.90 20.96
N MET A 128 -9.03 39.68 19.99
CA MET A 128 -8.91 39.26 18.60
C MET A 128 -7.57 38.59 18.27
N THR A 129 -6.48 39.02 18.90
CA THR A 129 -5.13 38.51 18.61
C THR A 129 -4.91 37.11 19.19
N VAL A 130 -5.42 36.84 20.38
CA VAL A 130 -5.22 35.55 21.06
C VAL A 130 -5.86 34.39 20.28
N PRO A 131 -7.14 34.47 19.84
CA PRO A 131 -7.73 33.43 19.00
C PRO A 131 -7.00 33.25 17.66
N ALA A 132 -6.58 34.35 17.01
CA ALA A 132 -5.84 34.28 15.75
C ALA A 132 -4.52 33.51 15.90
N LYS A 133 -3.77 33.77 16.97
CA LYS A 133 -2.51 33.05 17.28
C LYS A 133 -2.73 31.60 17.68
N LEU A 134 -3.85 31.29 18.35
CA LEU A 134 -4.20 29.91 18.68
C LEU A 134 -4.53 29.09 17.42
N VAL A 135 -5.22 29.70 16.46
CA VAL A 135 -5.49 29.07 15.16
C VAL A 135 -4.21 28.87 14.37
N GLU A 136 -3.31 29.86 14.33
CA GLU A 136 -1.98 29.69 13.73
C GLU A 136 -1.22 28.50 14.34
N LEU A 137 -1.18 28.42 15.67
CA LEU A 137 -0.52 27.31 16.37
C LEU A 137 -1.16 25.95 16.06
N TYR A 138 -2.48 25.88 15.95
CA TYR A 138 -3.20 24.65 15.55
C TYR A 138 -2.84 24.23 14.12
N LEU A 139 -2.84 25.19 13.18
CA LEU A 139 -2.51 24.92 11.78
C LEU A 139 -1.05 24.47 11.63
N ASP A 140 -0.11 25.11 12.32
CA ASP A 140 1.31 24.73 12.33
C ASP A 140 1.53 23.34 12.91
N LEU A 141 0.89 23.04 14.06
CA LEU A 141 1.00 21.73 14.70
C LEU A 141 0.39 20.62 13.84
N ARG A 142 -0.75 20.88 13.20
CA ARG A 142 -1.41 19.94 12.31
C ARG A 142 -0.58 19.71 11.04
N ARG A 143 -0.02 20.77 10.44
CA ARG A 143 0.89 20.66 9.30
C ARG A 143 2.12 19.82 9.62
N LEU A 144 2.76 20.05 10.78
CA LEU A 144 3.91 19.25 11.22
C LEU A 144 3.53 17.79 11.39
N THR A 145 2.37 17.52 11.98
CA THR A 145 1.86 16.16 12.18
C THR A 145 1.54 15.48 10.85
N GLU A 146 0.87 16.18 9.93
CA GLU A 146 0.57 15.67 8.58
C GLU A 146 1.82 15.47 7.74
N GLU A 147 2.81 16.36 7.79
CA GLU A 147 4.11 16.18 7.13
C GLU A 147 4.87 14.97 7.71
N HIS A 148 4.84 14.79 9.03
CA HIS A 148 5.45 13.64 9.68
C HIS A 148 4.77 12.33 9.27
N VAL A 149 3.43 12.29 9.26
CA VAL A 149 2.65 11.14 8.82
C VAL A 149 2.84 10.89 7.33
N ARG A 150 2.87 11.94 6.50
CA ARG A 150 3.09 11.87 5.06
C ARG A 150 4.44 11.26 4.70
N GLY A 151 5.48 11.55 5.49
CA GLY A 151 6.78 10.90 5.38
C GLY A 151 6.75 9.39 5.61
N PHE A 152 5.70 8.85 6.26
CA PHE A 152 5.46 7.42 6.41
C PHE A 152 4.46 6.85 5.39
N THR A 153 3.66 7.67 4.71
CA THR A 153 2.59 7.19 3.81
C THR A 153 2.91 7.34 2.31
N GLU A 154 3.74 8.31 1.92
CA GLU A 154 4.24 8.45 0.55
C GLU A 154 5.67 7.87 0.44
N PRO A 155 5.98 7.09 -0.61
CA PRO A 155 7.34 6.65 -0.84
C PRO A 155 8.24 7.87 -0.98
N THR A 156 9.34 7.90 -0.24
CA THR A 156 10.22 9.06 -0.03
C THR A 156 10.90 9.59 -1.32
N SER A 157 10.73 8.91 -2.46
CA SER A 157 11.31 9.32 -3.74
C SER A 157 10.31 9.32 -4.89
N ASP A 158 10.36 10.38 -5.70
CA ASP A 158 9.57 10.50 -6.93
C ASP A 158 9.90 9.44 -7.97
N LYS A 159 11.14 8.94 -7.93
CA LYS A 159 11.66 7.86 -8.78
C LYS A 159 12.27 6.79 -7.87
N LEU A 160 11.79 5.55 -8.02
CA LEU A 160 12.29 4.38 -7.28
C LEU A 160 13.52 3.77 -7.94
N LEU A 161 13.66 3.91 -9.26
CA LEU A 161 14.78 3.36 -10.03
C LEU A 161 15.52 4.48 -10.78
N PRO A 162 16.84 4.34 -10.98
CA PRO A 162 17.63 5.28 -11.79
C PRO A 162 17.17 5.28 -13.25
N ASP A 163 17.47 6.36 -13.96
CA ASP A 163 17.17 6.48 -15.40
C ASP A 163 17.88 5.38 -16.21
N LEU A 164 17.18 4.82 -17.18
CA LEU A 164 17.76 3.84 -18.11
C LEU A 164 18.65 4.55 -19.13
N HIS A 165 19.74 3.89 -19.53
CA HIS A 165 20.53 4.34 -20.68
C HIS A 165 19.63 4.39 -21.94
N PRO A 166 19.80 5.37 -22.86
CA PRO A 166 18.97 5.49 -24.06
C PRO A 166 18.85 4.20 -24.89
N MET A 167 19.90 3.38 -24.89
CA MET A 167 19.94 2.08 -25.58
C MET A 167 19.18 0.96 -24.86
N GLU A 168 18.81 1.13 -23.58
CA GLU A 168 18.11 0.10 -22.78
C GLU A 168 16.60 0.40 -22.63
N GLN A 169 16.10 1.51 -23.20
CA GLN A 169 14.70 1.93 -23.05
C GLN A 169 13.68 0.98 -23.71
N HIS A 170 14.13 0.07 -24.56
CA HIS A 170 13.29 -0.93 -25.23
C HIS A 170 13.20 -2.27 -24.48
N VAL A 171 13.82 -2.39 -23.31
CA VAL A 171 13.81 -3.63 -22.51
C VAL A 171 12.58 -3.65 -21.59
N PHE A 172 11.93 -4.81 -21.51
CA PHE A 172 10.83 -5.02 -20.56
C PHE A 172 11.35 -5.09 -19.13
N THR A 173 10.64 -4.46 -18.21
CA THR A 173 10.92 -4.53 -16.78
C THR A 173 9.94 -5.52 -16.15
N LEU A 174 10.49 -6.64 -15.68
CA LEU A 174 9.74 -7.60 -14.87
C LEU A 174 9.86 -7.22 -13.40
N VAL A 175 8.73 -6.92 -12.78
CA VAL A 175 8.61 -6.67 -11.33
C VAL A 175 8.02 -7.94 -10.72
N LEU A 176 8.78 -8.59 -9.85
CA LEU A 176 8.37 -9.83 -9.20
C LEU A 176 8.16 -9.55 -7.71
N ASP A 177 7.00 -9.92 -7.18
CA ASP A 177 6.82 -10.01 -5.75
C ASP A 177 7.50 -11.28 -5.22
N LEU A 178 8.23 -11.17 -4.12
CA LEU A 178 8.90 -12.34 -3.55
C LEU A 178 7.95 -13.13 -2.66
N ASN A 179 7.08 -12.43 -1.92
CA ASN A 179 6.17 -13.07 -0.98
C ASN A 179 5.12 -13.91 -1.72
N GLU A 180 4.93 -15.15 -1.26
CA GLU A 180 3.94 -16.10 -1.81
C GLU A 180 4.11 -16.35 -3.31
N THR A 181 5.31 -16.07 -3.84
CA THR A 181 5.69 -16.33 -5.23
C THR A 181 6.99 -17.10 -5.28
N LEU A 182 8.05 -16.62 -4.61
CA LEU A 182 9.33 -17.33 -4.47
C LEU A 182 9.63 -17.73 -3.03
N ILE A 183 9.10 -16.99 -2.06
CA ILE A 183 9.40 -17.16 -0.64
C ILE A 183 8.07 -17.16 0.13
N TYR A 184 7.90 -18.14 1.01
CA TYR A 184 6.83 -18.17 2.00
C TYR A 184 7.46 -17.93 3.38
N SER A 185 7.50 -16.68 3.83
CA SER A 185 8.16 -16.34 5.11
C SER A 185 7.55 -15.12 5.81
N ASP A 186 7.51 -15.16 7.14
CA ASP A 186 7.14 -14.02 7.98
C ASP A 186 8.26 -12.96 8.01
N TRP A 187 8.28 -12.07 7.00
CA TRP A 187 8.87 -10.72 6.83
C TRP A 187 10.19 -10.28 7.50
N LYS A 188 10.81 -11.06 8.40
CA LYS A 188 11.93 -10.64 9.25
C LYS A 188 13.31 -10.94 8.67
N TYR A 189 13.41 -11.77 7.63
CA TYR A 189 14.71 -12.25 7.10
C TYR A 189 14.73 -12.45 5.57
N VAL A 190 14.25 -11.48 4.80
CA VAL A 190 14.17 -11.63 3.32
C VAL A 190 15.55 -11.52 2.65
N ASP A 191 16.42 -10.59 3.09
CA ASP A 191 17.68 -10.32 2.39
C ASP A 191 18.63 -11.54 2.28
N PRO A 192 18.90 -12.31 3.35
CA PRO A 192 19.77 -13.49 3.27
C PRO A 192 19.16 -14.61 2.41
N VAL A 193 17.83 -14.68 2.35
CA VAL A 193 17.13 -15.68 1.51
C VAL A 193 17.27 -15.30 0.05
N VAL A 194 17.10 -14.02 -0.29
CA VAL A 194 17.27 -13.51 -1.67
C VAL A 194 18.71 -13.70 -2.16
N GLU A 195 19.71 -13.51 -1.31
CA GLU A 195 21.11 -13.76 -1.68
C GLU A 195 21.39 -15.23 -2.04
N ARG A 196 20.74 -16.17 -1.35
CA ARG A 196 20.85 -17.60 -1.67
C ARG A 196 20.04 -17.98 -2.92
N LEU A 197 18.91 -17.29 -3.13
CA LEU A 197 18.01 -17.52 -4.25
C LEU A 197 18.59 -16.98 -5.57
N ASP A 198 19.34 -15.88 -5.52
CA ASP A 198 19.91 -15.21 -6.67
C ASP A 198 21.45 -15.21 -6.66
N PRO A 199 22.10 -16.39 -6.75
CA PRO A 199 23.57 -16.48 -6.75
C PRO A 199 24.20 -15.88 -8.02
N LYS A 200 23.40 -15.68 -9.08
CA LYS A 200 23.85 -15.09 -10.35
C LYS A 200 23.63 -13.59 -10.42
N HIS A 201 23.04 -12.98 -9.39
CA HIS A 201 22.69 -11.56 -9.36
C HIS A 201 21.83 -11.12 -10.57
N CYS A 202 20.87 -11.96 -10.96
CA CYS A 202 19.89 -11.67 -11.99
C CYS A 202 18.94 -10.52 -11.59
N VAL A 203 18.70 -10.32 -10.29
CA VAL A 203 17.85 -9.25 -9.77
C VAL A 203 18.63 -7.93 -9.74
N ARG A 204 18.29 -7.01 -10.65
CA ARG A 204 19.01 -5.73 -10.81
C ARG A 204 18.72 -4.73 -9.68
N PHE A 205 17.49 -4.71 -9.16
CA PHE A 205 17.05 -3.78 -8.12
C PHE A 205 16.15 -4.51 -7.11
N ARG A 206 16.34 -4.22 -5.82
CA ARG A 206 15.51 -4.72 -4.72
C ARG A 206 14.70 -3.57 -4.15
N LEU A 207 13.38 -3.72 -4.14
CA LEU A 207 12.45 -2.73 -3.59
C LEU A 207 11.81 -3.29 -2.34
N ASN A 208 11.91 -2.53 -1.25
CA ASN A 208 11.39 -2.91 0.06
C ASN A 208 10.04 -2.23 0.34
N ARG A 209 9.44 -2.50 1.50
CA ARG A 209 8.17 -1.88 1.93
C ARG A 209 8.17 -0.35 1.88
N SER A 210 9.33 0.30 2.06
CA SER A 210 9.49 1.75 1.92
C SER A 210 9.24 2.29 0.51
N ALA A 211 9.29 1.43 -0.52
CA ALA A 211 9.00 1.78 -1.90
C ALA A 211 7.52 1.60 -2.27
N THR A 212 6.67 1.22 -1.30
CA THR A 212 5.22 1.08 -1.49
C THR A 212 4.49 2.29 -0.94
N ARG A 213 3.34 2.60 -1.54
CA ARG A 213 2.43 3.65 -1.06
C ARG A 213 1.46 3.08 -0.05
N TYR A 214 1.32 3.72 1.10
CA TYR A 214 0.36 3.30 2.11
C TYR A 214 -0.95 4.08 1.95
N GLN A 215 -2.05 3.36 1.72
CA GLN A 215 -3.38 3.94 1.54
C GLN A 215 -4.41 3.03 2.20
N ASP A 216 -5.34 3.60 2.97
CA ASP A 216 -6.49 2.90 3.58
C ASP A 216 -6.11 1.63 4.36
N GLY A 217 -4.99 1.68 5.09
CA GLY A 217 -4.54 0.54 5.90
C GLY A 217 -3.72 -0.50 5.14
N LYS A 218 -3.59 -0.39 3.81
CA LYS A 218 -2.92 -1.36 2.93
C LYS A 218 -1.74 -0.72 2.18
N HIS A 219 -0.75 -1.55 1.85
CA HIS A 219 0.37 -1.16 1.00
C HIS A 219 0.06 -1.49 -0.46
N PHE A 220 0.19 -0.50 -1.32
CA PHE A 220 0.07 -0.62 -2.75
C PHE A 220 1.39 -0.31 -3.43
N ARG A 221 1.70 -1.08 -4.47
CA ARG A 221 2.86 -0.86 -5.34
C ARG A 221 2.44 0.09 -6.44
N ASP A 222 3.12 1.23 -6.52
CA ASP A 222 2.91 2.20 -7.57
C ASP A 222 3.95 2.01 -8.66
N LEU A 223 3.57 1.34 -9.74
CA LEU A 223 4.45 1.05 -10.88
C LEU A 223 4.85 2.32 -11.63
N SER A 224 4.06 3.40 -11.53
CA SER A 224 4.40 4.69 -12.15
C SER A 224 5.68 5.31 -11.58
N LYS A 225 6.01 4.98 -10.32
CA LYS A 225 7.20 5.47 -9.62
C LYS A 225 8.47 4.70 -9.99
N LEU A 226 8.37 3.61 -10.75
CA LEU A 226 9.54 2.84 -11.18
C LEU A 226 10.41 3.57 -12.21
N ASN A 227 9.98 4.71 -12.75
CA ASN A 227 10.73 5.46 -13.76
C ASN A 227 11.06 4.57 -14.98
N ARG A 228 10.04 3.80 -15.41
CA ARG A 228 10.06 2.91 -16.57
C ARG A 228 8.83 3.19 -17.41
N ASP A 229 8.90 2.86 -18.69
CA ASP A 229 7.75 2.96 -19.60
C ASP A 229 6.64 1.98 -19.15
N PRO A 230 5.44 2.46 -18.74
CA PRO A 230 4.34 1.59 -18.32
C PRO A 230 3.93 0.57 -19.38
N ALA A 231 4.14 0.86 -20.66
CA ALA A 231 3.86 -0.08 -21.75
C ALA A 231 4.78 -1.33 -21.73
N LYS A 232 5.85 -1.30 -20.94
CA LYS A 232 6.89 -2.34 -20.86
C LYS A 232 7.11 -2.87 -19.43
N ILE A 233 6.17 -2.62 -18.51
CA ILE A 233 6.22 -3.14 -17.14
C ILE A 233 5.30 -4.35 -17.03
N LEU A 234 5.79 -5.44 -16.46
CA LEU A 234 4.97 -6.59 -16.06
C LEU A 234 5.14 -6.78 -14.55
N TYR A 235 4.03 -6.85 -13.82
CA TYR A 235 4.02 -7.12 -12.39
C TYR A 235 3.46 -8.51 -12.10
N VAL A 236 4.31 -9.43 -11.67
CA VAL A 236 3.95 -10.82 -11.34
C VAL A 236 3.86 -10.96 -9.81
N SER A 237 2.69 -11.41 -9.33
CA SER A 237 2.45 -11.66 -7.90
C SER A 237 1.20 -12.52 -7.69
N GLY A 238 1.18 -13.30 -6.61
CA GLY A 238 -0.01 -14.00 -6.13
C GLY A 238 -1.21 -13.08 -5.86
N HIS A 239 -0.93 -11.84 -5.46
CA HIS A 239 -1.95 -10.83 -5.11
C HIS A 239 -1.90 -9.61 -6.04
N ALA A 240 -1.45 -9.81 -7.29
CA ALA A 240 -1.11 -8.71 -8.21
C ALA A 240 -2.25 -7.70 -8.45
N LEU A 241 -3.51 -8.15 -8.44
CA LEU A 241 -4.68 -7.28 -8.67
C LEU A 241 -5.03 -6.40 -7.47
N GLU A 242 -4.67 -6.85 -6.25
CA GLU A 242 -5.06 -6.16 -5.01
C GLU A 242 -3.91 -5.39 -4.37
N SER A 243 -2.69 -5.60 -4.82
CA SER A 243 -1.45 -5.06 -4.24
C SER A 243 -0.80 -3.98 -5.13
N THR A 244 -1.40 -3.63 -6.26
CA THR A 244 -0.91 -2.61 -7.21
C THR A 244 -1.92 -1.49 -7.44
N LEU A 245 -1.43 -0.33 -7.90
CA LEU A 245 -2.28 0.75 -8.40
C LEU A 245 -2.55 0.66 -9.92
N GLN A 246 -1.81 -0.16 -10.66
CA GLN A 246 -1.93 -0.34 -12.11
C GLN A 246 -2.23 -1.81 -12.47
N PRO A 247 -3.49 -2.26 -12.30
CA PRO A 247 -3.87 -3.66 -12.53
C PRO A 247 -3.73 -4.09 -14.00
N GLU A 248 -3.71 -3.15 -14.95
CA GLU A 248 -3.49 -3.41 -16.38
C GLU A 248 -2.08 -3.95 -16.70
N ASN A 249 -1.14 -3.77 -15.78
CA ASN A 249 0.22 -4.30 -15.86
C ASN A 249 0.41 -5.58 -15.03
N SER A 250 -0.65 -6.07 -14.38
CA SER A 250 -0.59 -7.22 -13.49
C SER A 250 -0.70 -8.55 -14.24
N VAL A 251 0.13 -9.48 -13.81
CA VAL A 251 0.12 -10.90 -14.18
C VAL A 251 -0.19 -11.66 -12.90
N PRO A 252 -1.48 -11.88 -12.59
CA PRO A 252 -1.86 -12.64 -11.40
C PRO A 252 -1.45 -14.10 -11.62
N ILE A 253 -0.80 -14.66 -10.61
CA ILE A 253 -0.45 -16.09 -10.53
C ILE A 253 -1.09 -16.68 -9.29
N LYS A 254 -1.14 -18.00 -9.19
CA LYS A 254 -1.54 -18.66 -7.95
C LYS A 254 -0.54 -18.34 -6.82
N PRO A 255 -1.00 -17.88 -5.63
CA PRO A 255 -0.12 -17.74 -4.46
C PRO A 255 0.43 -19.09 -4.02
N TRP A 256 1.75 -19.18 -3.87
CA TRP A 256 2.44 -20.39 -3.44
C TRP A 256 2.29 -20.61 -1.93
N LYS A 257 1.83 -21.80 -1.56
CA LYS A 257 1.57 -22.22 -0.17
C LYS A 257 2.38 -23.45 0.24
N LEU A 258 3.67 -23.46 -0.04
CA LEU A 258 4.59 -24.57 0.26
C LEU A 258 4.24 -25.88 -0.47
N GLU A 259 3.62 -25.78 -1.64
CA GLU A 259 3.28 -26.93 -2.47
C GLU A 259 4.49 -27.34 -3.31
N GLU A 260 4.91 -28.61 -3.22
CA GLU A 260 6.12 -29.12 -3.90
C GLU A 260 5.91 -29.36 -5.40
N ASP A 261 4.67 -29.70 -5.81
CA ASP A 261 4.28 -29.95 -7.20
C ASP A 261 3.85 -28.67 -7.94
N ASP A 262 4.08 -27.49 -7.36
CA ASP A 262 3.68 -26.23 -7.98
C ASP A 262 4.61 -25.87 -9.15
N THR A 263 4.04 -25.85 -10.35
CA THR A 263 4.73 -25.49 -11.59
C THR A 263 4.32 -24.13 -12.15
N GLU A 264 3.58 -23.33 -11.39
CA GLU A 264 2.93 -22.10 -11.90
C GLU A 264 3.93 -21.13 -12.54
N LEU A 265 5.07 -20.91 -11.89
CA LEU A 265 6.14 -20.06 -12.42
C LEU A 265 6.83 -20.66 -13.65
N LEU A 266 6.95 -21.99 -13.72
CA LEU A 266 7.50 -22.68 -14.88
C LEU A 266 6.55 -22.61 -16.08
N ASP A 267 5.26 -22.76 -15.83
CA ASP A 267 4.20 -22.69 -16.84
C ASP A 267 4.05 -21.26 -17.41
N LEU A 268 4.45 -20.24 -16.64
CA LEU A 268 4.48 -18.84 -17.09
C LEU A 268 5.69 -18.51 -17.98
N LEU A 269 6.80 -19.26 -17.90
CA LEU A 269 8.03 -18.97 -18.66
C LEU A 269 7.81 -18.86 -20.18
N PRO A 270 7.05 -19.76 -20.85
CA PRO A 270 6.81 -19.66 -22.29
C PRO A 270 6.16 -18.34 -22.71
N PHE A 271 5.25 -17.82 -21.89
CA PHE A 271 4.61 -16.52 -22.12
C PHE A 271 5.61 -15.37 -21.98
N LEU A 272 6.42 -15.37 -20.91
CA LEU A 272 7.45 -14.34 -20.69
C LEU A 272 8.50 -14.35 -21.81
N GLU A 273 8.93 -15.53 -22.25
CA GLU A 273 9.85 -15.70 -23.37
C GLU A 273 9.24 -15.16 -24.68
N TYR A 274 7.95 -15.44 -24.92
CA TYR A 274 7.24 -14.94 -26.09
C TYR A 274 7.20 -13.41 -26.11
N VAL A 275 6.86 -12.77 -24.98
CA VAL A 275 6.85 -11.31 -24.84
C VAL A 275 8.23 -10.72 -25.06
N ALA A 276 9.27 -11.31 -24.45
CA ALA A 276 10.65 -10.87 -24.60
C ALA A 276 11.17 -10.97 -26.05
N ARG A 277 10.73 -12.00 -26.80
CA ARG A 277 11.12 -12.22 -28.20
C ARG A 277 10.39 -11.30 -29.18
N HIS A 278 9.07 -11.18 -29.04
CA HIS A 278 8.24 -10.45 -30.01
C HIS A 278 8.15 -8.96 -29.73
N ARG A 279 8.45 -8.54 -28.49
CA ARG A 279 8.50 -7.14 -28.05
C ARG A 279 7.30 -6.31 -28.53
N PRO A 280 6.08 -6.61 -28.05
CA PRO A 280 4.92 -5.80 -28.39
C PRO A 280 5.18 -4.33 -28.01
N ALA A 281 4.64 -3.39 -28.78
CA ALA A 281 4.80 -1.96 -28.48
C ALA A 281 4.20 -1.59 -27.11
N ASP A 282 3.11 -2.26 -26.73
CA ASP A 282 2.45 -2.14 -25.43
C ASP A 282 2.01 -3.53 -24.94
N ILE A 283 2.35 -3.85 -23.70
CA ILE A 283 1.99 -5.13 -23.07
C ILE A 283 0.54 -5.16 -22.58
N ARG A 284 -0.06 -4.02 -22.26
CA ARG A 284 -1.38 -3.94 -21.62
C ARG A 284 -2.49 -4.53 -22.50
N PRO A 285 -2.53 -4.30 -23.84
CA PRO A 285 -3.51 -4.97 -24.71
C PRO A 285 -3.31 -6.49 -24.77
N VAL A 286 -2.06 -6.96 -24.66
CA VAL A 286 -1.75 -8.39 -24.63
C VAL A 286 -2.32 -9.00 -23.35
N LEU A 287 -2.02 -8.41 -22.19
CA LEU A 287 -2.57 -8.85 -20.89
C LEU A 287 -4.09 -8.76 -20.84
N ALA A 288 -4.68 -7.71 -21.42
CA ALA A 288 -6.13 -7.56 -21.53
C ALA A 288 -6.78 -8.76 -22.26
N SER A 289 -6.11 -9.34 -23.25
CA SER A 289 -6.60 -10.52 -23.98
C SER A 289 -6.64 -11.82 -23.17
N TYR A 290 -6.03 -11.82 -21.97
CA TYR A 290 -6.01 -12.93 -21.04
C TYR A 290 -6.83 -12.64 -19.76
N GLN A 291 -7.53 -11.50 -19.67
CA GLN A 291 -8.33 -11.19 -18.49
C GLN A 291 -9.35 -12.29 -18.17
N GLY A 292 -9.45 -12.64 -16.89
CA GLY A 292 -10.33 -13.70 -16.40
C GLY A 292 -9.84 -15.13 -16.63
N HIS A 293 -8.67 -15.32 -17.26
CA HIS A 293 -8.08 -16.62 -17.53
C HIS A 293 -6.70 -16.72 -16.88
N ASP A 294 -6.27 -17.95 -16.64
CA ASP A 294 -4.90 -18.26 -16.25
C ASP A 294 -3.99 -18.05 -17.48
N ILE A 295 -3.09 -17.06 -17.39
CA ILE A 295 -2.25 -16.64 -18.51
C ILE A 295 -1.35 -17.79 -18.98
N ALA A 296 -0.79 -18.56 -18.06
CA ALA A 296 0.12 -19.66 -18.37
C ALA A 296 -0.60 -20.77 -19.16
N LYS A 297 -1.73 -21.24 -18.62
CA LYS A 297 -2.53 -22.30 -19.25
C LYS A 297 -3.09 -21.87 -20.61
N GLU A 298 -3.71 -20.69 -20.65
CA GLU A 298 -4.31 -20.14 -21.86
C GLU A 298 -3.25 -19.90 -22.96
N PHE A 299 -2.04 -19.44 -22.60
CA PHE A 299 -0.97 -19.24 -23.55
C PHE A 299 -0.49 -20.57 -24.17
N ILE A 300 -0.36 -21.63 -23.36
CA ILE A 300 0.02 -22.96 -23.83
C ILE A 300 -1.05 -23.50 -24.80
N GLU A 301 -2.33 -23.35 -24.46
CA GLU A 301 -3.45 -23.80 -25.30
C GLU A 301 -3.51 -23.01 -26.63
N ARG A 302 -3.46 -21.68 -26.58
CA ARG A 302 -3.41 -20.82 -27.77
C ARG A 302 -2.23 -21.16 -28.67
N SER A 303 -1.07 -21.48 -28.10
CA SER A 303 0.12 -21.87 -28.84
C SER A 303 -0.07 -23.20 -29.57
N LYS A 304 -0.67 -24.20 -28.91
CA LYS A 304 -1.00 -25.50 -29.53
C LYS A 304 -1.98 -25.32 -30.69
N ASP A 305 -3.00 -24.50 -30.50
CA ASP A 305 -3.99 -24.23 -31.54
C ASP A 305 -3.42 -23.45 -32.73
N HIS A 306 -2.51 -22.51 -32.47
CA HIS A 306 -1.81 -21.81 -33.55
C HIS A 306 -0.96 -22.79 -34.38
N GLN A 307 -0.25 -23.72 -33.74
CA GLN A 307 0.51 -24.77 -34.44
C GLN A 307 -0.39 -25.71 -35.22
N ARG A 308 -1.53 -26.15 -34.64
CA ARG A 308 -2.52 -26.96 -35.35
C ARG A 308 -3.05 -26.26 -36.60
N LYS A 309 -3.46 -24.99 -36.48
CA LYS A 309 -3.95 -24.19 -37.61
C LYS A 309 -2.86 -24.02 -38.68
N LYS A 310 -1.60 -23.81 -38.28
CA LYS A 310 -0.46 -23.71 -39.21
C LYS A 310 -0.21 -25.03 -39.94
N ASN A 311 -0.26 -26.16 -39.23
CA ASN A 311 -0.08 -27.49 -39.81
C ASN A 311 -1.20 -27.84 -40.79
N VAL A 312 -2.46 -27.52 -40.44
CA VAL A 312 -3.62 -27.70 -41.34
C VAL A 312 -3.48 -26.82 -42.58
N LYS A 313 -3.12 -25.53 -42.42
CA LYS A 313 -2.88 -24.63 -43.56
C LYS A 313 -1.75 -25.16 -44.47
N PHE A 314 -0.66 -25.65 -43.89
CA PHE A 314 0.46 -26.21 -44.64
C PHE A 314 0.09 -27.51 -45.37
N ALA A 315 -0.69 -28.39 -44.72
CA ALA A 315 -1.20 -29.61 -45.35
C ALA A 315 -2.15 -29.29 -46.52
N ASN A 316 -3.04 -28.32 -46.35
CA ASN A 316 -3.94 -27.86 -47.41
C ASN A 316 -3.17 -27.25 -48.59
N ALA A 317 -2.20 -26.37 -48.32
CA ALA A 317 -1.35 -25.79 -49.37
C ALA A 317 -0.55 -26.85 -50.12
N ARG A 318 -0.04 -27.88 -49.43
CA ARG A 318 0.64 -29.02 -50.08
C ARG A 318 -0.31 -29.85 -50.93
N ALA A 319 -1.53 -30.08 -50.46
CA ALA A 319 -2.54 -30.81 -51.22
C ALA A 319 -2.99 -30.04 -52.47
N GLU A 320 -3.14 -28.72 -52.39
CA GLU A 320 -3.44 -27.84 -53.53
C GLU A 320 -2.30 -27.81 -54.55
N ALA A 321 -1.04 -27.66 -54.09
CA ALA A 321 0.13 -27.72 -54.97
C ALA A 321 0.23 -29.08 -55.68
N ALA A 322 -0.04 -30.18 -54.99
CA ALA A 322 -0.05 -31.51 -55.59
C ALA A 322 -1.16 -31.67 -56.64
N ARG A 323 -2.37 -31.15 -56.39
CA ARG A 323 -3.47 -31.14 -57.37
C ARG A 323 -3.10 -30.34 -58.62
N SER A 324 -2.60 -29.12 -58.44
CA SER A 324 -2.19 -28.27 -59.57
C SER A 324 -1.07 -28.90 -60.41
N PHE A 325 -0.12 -29.59 -59.76
CA PHE A 325 0.93 -30.33 -60.46
C PHE A 325 0.38 -31.50 -61.28
N LEU A 326 -0.53 -32.30 -60.70
CA LEU A 326 -1.16 -33.41 -61.42
C LEU A 326 -2.03 -32.92 -62.59
N GLU A 327 -2.76 -31.81 -62.43
CA GLU A 327 -3.50 -31.17 -63.53
C GLU A 327 -2.56 -30.69 -64.64
N THR A 328 -1.40 -30.13 -64.27
CA THR A 328 -0.38 -29.71 -65.24
C THR A 328 0.17 -30.91 -66.02
N LEU A 329 0.53 -32.00 -65.34
CA LEU A 329 1.05 -33.20 -66.01
C LEU A 329 -0.01 -33.88 -66.91
N SER A 330 -1.28 -33.90 -66.47
CA SER A 330 -2.41 -34.34 -67.28
C SER A 330 -2.58 -33.49 -68.54
N SER A 331 -2.50 -32.16 -68.42
CA SER A 331 -2.60 -31.24 -69.57
C SER A 331 -1.46 -31.39 -70.59
N ARG A 332 -0.30 -31.89 -70.15
CA ARG A 332 0.86 -32.18 -71.02
C ARG A 332 0.81 -33.56 -71.66
N GLY A 333 -0.21 -34.37 -71.35
CA GLY A 333 -0.35 -35.74 -71.82
C GLY A 333 0.64 -36.72 -71.20
N GLU A 334 1.28 -36.33 -70.09
CA GLU A 334 2.30 -37.14 -69.41
C GLU A 334 1.66 -38.22 -68.48
N ILE A 335 0.35 -38.14 -68.21
CA ILE A 335 -0.39 -39.09 -67.38
C ILE A 335 -1.78 -39.37 -67.98
N CYS A 336 -2.18 -40.64 -68.09
CA CYS A 336 -3.54 -41.05 -68.52
C CYS A 336 -4.61 -40.71 -67.49
N SER A 337 -5.85 -40.44 -67.96
CA SER A 337 -7.02 -40.12 -67.13
C SER A 337 -7.34 -41.15 -66.04
N GLU A 338 -6.98 -42.43 -66.25
CA GLU A 338 -7.15 -43.52 -65.28
C GLU A 338 -6.34 -43.30 -63.98
N PHE A 339 -5.21 -42.57 -64.03
CA PHE A 339 -4.41 -42.30 -62.83
C PHE A 339 -5.12 -41.34 -61.85
N PHE A 340 -6.00 -40.47 -62.38
CA PHE A 340 -6.81 -39.56 -61.58
C PHE A 340 -7.91 -40.33 -60.82
N GLU A 341 -8.57 -41.30 -61.46
CA GLU A 341 -9.59 -42.16 -60.83
C GLU A 341 -9.00 -43.02 -59.70
N ILE A 342 -7.80 -43.59 -59.90
CA ILE A 342 -7.12 -44.39 -58.87
C ILE A 342 -6.73 -43.53 -57.67
N SER A 343 -6.25 -42.29 -57.89
CA SER A 343 -5.89 -41.38 -56.79
C SER A 343 -7.09 -40.89 -55.99
N ALA A 344 -8.24 -40.71 -56.64
CA ALA A 344 -9.50 -40.31 -56.01
C ALA A 344 -10.07 -41.46 -55.17
N SER A 345 -10.03 -42.69 -55.70
CA SER A 345 -10.47 -43.92 -55.01
C SER A 345 -9.62 -44.23 -53.77
N LEU A 346 -8.30 -44.01 -53.82
CA LEU A 346 -7.39 -44.17 -52.67
C LEU A 346 -7.62 -43.14 -51.55
N LYS A 347 -8.25 -41.99 -51.85
CA LYS A 347 -8.59 -40.97 -50.85
C LYS A 347 -9.83 -41.35 -50.03
N GLU A 348 -10.80 -42.05 -50.63
CA GLU A 348 -11.99 -42.55 -49.94
C GLU A 348 -11.66 -43.73 -49.01
N GLN A 349 -10.74 -44.61 -49.40
CA GLN A 349 -10.34 -45.76 -48.57
C GLN A 349 -9.52 -45.39 -47.32
N ARG A 350 -9.07 -44.14 -47.19
CA ARG A 350 -8.25 -43.68 -46.04
C ARG A 350 -9.07 -42.94 -44.97
N VAL A 351 -10.38 -42.82 -45.14
CA VAL A 351 -11.32 -42.13 -44.22
C VAL A 351 -12.22 -43.12 -43.44
N LEU A 352 -12.09 -44.42 -43.68
CA LEU A 352 -12.64 -45.50 -42.84
C LEU A 352 -11.52 -46.13 -42.01
#